data_AF-A0AA37BSW8-F1
#
_entry.id   AF-A0AA37BSW8-F1
#
_cell.length_a   1.000
_cell.length_b   1.000
_cell.length_c   1.000
_cell.angle_alpha   90.00
_cell.angle_beta   90.00
_cell.angle_gamma   90.00
#
_symmetry.space_group_name_H-M   'P 1'
#
loop_
_entity.id
_entity.type
_entity.pdbx_description
1 polymer ?
#
loop_
_entity_poly.entity_id
_entity_poly.type
_entity_poly.pdbx_seq_one_letter_code
_entity_poly.pdbx_strand_id
1 'polypeptide(L)'
;MVRDHEEANRLLRDLLRAIDGGEIDIDLFERISVGLRRHIYAEEEDMFPRALQARPDLSAKVSGLEMEHASIWMLLDRVEGEIRRNEVVKAPKYVQEIYDILQAHNVQEEKDVYPVAGTDPPLASFRVPDGWVCRKLRRPASTGH
;
A
#
# COMPACT_ATOMS: atom_id res chain seq x y z
N MET A 1 -5.42 -0.45 -11.54
CA MET A 1 -5.43 0.31 -10.28
C MET A 1 -6.81 0.46 -9.66
N VAL A 2 -7.81 1.13 -10.28
CA VAL A 2 -9.16 1.27 -9.64
C VAL A 2 -9.77 -0.07 -9.18
N ARG A 3 -9.76 -1.09 -10.04
CA ARG A 3 -10.23 -2.44 -9.66
C ARG A 3 -9.39 -3.07 -8.54
N ASP A 4 -8.10 -2.74 -8.47
CA ASP A 4 -7.21 -3.19 -7.41
C ASP A 4 -7.55 -2.48 -6.08
N HIS A 5 -7.94 -1.20 -6.10
CA HIS A 5 -8.50 -0.50 -4.94
C HIS A 5 -9.78 -1.16 -4.44
N GLU A 6 -10.72 -1.43 -5.34
CA GLU A 6 -11.99 -2.09 -5.00
C GLU A 6 -11.75 -3.44 -4.33
N GLU A 7 -10.83 -4.25 -4.88
CA GLU A 7 -10.47 -5.56 -4.34
C GLU A 7 -9.75 -5.44 -2.99
N ALA A 8 -8.76 -4.55 -2.85
CA ALA A 8 -8.07 -4.33 -1.58
C ALA A 8 -9.05 -3.89 -0.47
N ASN A 9 -9.95 -2.95 -0.77
CA ASN A 9 -10.99 -2.51 0.15
C ASN A 9 -11.95 -3.64 0.54
N ARG A 10 -12.33 -4.49 -0.43
CA ARG A 10 -13.19 -5.65 -0.16
C ARG A 10 -12.50 -6.64 0.76
N LEU A 11 -11.27 -7.03 0.46
CA LEU A 11 -10.50 -7.99 1.25
C LEU A 11 -10.25 -7.47 2.68
N LEU A 12 -9.92 -6.19 2.85
CA LEU A 12 -9.76 -5.58 4.17
C LEU A 12 -11.06 -5.59 4.98
N ARG A 13 -12.20 -5.30 4.36
CA ARG A 13 -13.51 -5.43 5.03
C ARG A 13 -13.81 -6.87 5.43
N ASP A 14 -13.48 -7.84 4.59
CA ASP A 14 -13.67 -9.25 4.91
C ASP A 14 -12.75 -9.67 6.08
N LEU A 15 -11.52 -9.16 6.14
CA LEU A 15 -10.59 -9.40 7.25
C LEU A 15 -11.10 -8.77 8.55
N LEU A 16 -11.60 -7.53 8.51
CA LEU A 16 -12.20 -6.86 9.67
C LEU A 16 -13.41 -7.65 10.21
N ARG A 17 -14.26 -8.20 9.33
CA ARG A 17 -15.39 -9.06 9.74
C ARG A 17 -14.94 -10.36 10.39
N ALA A 18 -13.88 -10.99 9.88
CA ALA A 18 -13.31 -12.18 10.50
C ALA A 18 -12.82 -11.86 11.92
N ILE A 19 -12.11 -10.74 12.06
CA ILE A 19 -11.60 -10.23 13.34
C ILE A 19 -12.74 -9.95 14.34
N ASP A 20 -13.83 -9.32 13.90
CA ASP A 20 -15.02 -9.10 14.73
C ASP A 20 -15.67 -10.42 15.17
N GLY A 21 -15.48 -11.49 14.40
CA GLY A 21 -15.87 -12.87 14.73
C GLY A 21 -14.95 -13.58 15.74
N GLY A 22 -13.83 -12.94 16.13
CA GLY A 22 -12.90 -13.43 17.15
C GLY A 22 -11.64 -14.12 16.62
N GLU A 23 -11.44 -14.19 15.30
CA GLU A 23 -10.28 -14.83 14.68
C GLU A 23 -9.67 -13.96 13.58
N ILE A 24 -8.34 -13.96 13.45
CA ILE A 24 -7.68 -13.34 12.30
C ILE A 24 -7.47 -14.38 11.21
N ASP A 25 -8.01 -14.10 10.02
CA ASP A 25 -7.75 -14.92 8.84
C ASP A 25 -6.35 -14.59 8.28
N ILE A 26 -5.38 -15.45 8.60
CA ILE A 26 -3.97 -15.27 8.25
C ILE A 26 -3.78 -15.33 6.73
N ASP A 27 -4.42 -16.28 6.06
CA ASP A 27 -4.31 -16.45 4.60
C ASP A 27 -4.88 -15.22 3.86
N LEU A 28 -5.98 -14.68 4.36
CA LEU A 28 -6.56 -13.44 3.84
C LEU A 28 -5.63 -12.24 4.08
N PHE A 29 -5.05 -12.12 5.27
CA PHE A 29 -4.06 -11.07 5.54
C PHE A 29 -2.85 -11.17 4.63
N GLU A 30 -2.29 -12.36 4.41
CA GLU A 30 -1.14 -12.56 3.51
C GLU A 30 -1.47 -12.11 2.09
N ARG A 31 -2.67 -12.45 1.58
CA ARG A 31 -3.13 -12.01 0.26
C ARG A 31 -3.24 -10.49 0.15
N ILE A 32 -3.82 -9.84 1.18
CA ILE A 32 -3.91 -8.37 1.26
C ILE A 32 -2.50 -7.77 1.25
N SER A 33 -1.63 -8.31 2.08
CA SER A 33 -0.28 -7.81 2.29
C SER A 33 0.57 -7.89 1.02
N VAL A 34 0.53 -9.03 0.30
CA VAL A 34 1.19 -9.19 -1.00
C VAL A 34 0.58 -8.27 -2.06
N GLY A 35 -0.74 -8.14 -2.09
CA GLY A 35 -1.45 -7.29 -3.03
C GLY A 35 -1.09 -5.81 -2.88
N LEU A 36 -1.20 -5.27 -1.66
CA LEU A 36 -0.88 -3.88 -1.35
C LEU A 36 0.58 -3.55 -1.60
N ARG A 37 1.52 -4.43 -1.20
CA ARG A 37 2.95 -4.18 -1.47
C ARG A 37 3.27 -4.16 -2.97
N ARG A 38 2.59 -4.99 -3.77
CA ARG A 38 2.72 -4.98 -5.24
C ARG A 38 2.12 -3.71 -5.85
N HIS A 39 0.98 -3.27 -5.32
CA HIS A 39 0.31 -2.04 -5.74
C HIS A 39 1.21 -0.82 -5.52
N ILE A 40 1.68 -0.63 -4.29
CA ILE A 40 2.62 0.42 -3.89
C ILE A 40 3.90 0.40 -4.77
N TYR A 41 4.43 -0.79 -5.06
CA TYR A 41 5.59 -0.94 -5.95
C TYR A 41 5.31 -0.43 -7.36
N ALA A 42 4.18 -0.83 -7.96
CA ALA A 42 3.79 -0.40 -9.29
C ALA A 42 3.61 1.12 -9.37
N GLU A 43 3.08 1.73 -8.31
CA GLU A 43 2.89 3.17 -8.27
C GLU A 43 4.20 3.92 -8.14
N GLU A 44 5.05 3.55 -7.19
CA GLU A 44 6.28 4.30 -6.92
C GLU A 44 7.36 4.16 -7.98
N GLU A 45 7.42 3.01 -8.66
CA GLU A 45 8.46 2.69 -9.64
C GLU A 45 8.04 2.98 -11.08
N ASP A 46 6.75 3.09 -11.37
CA ASP A 46 6.25 3.34 -12.73
C ASP A 46 5.25 4.49 -12.79
N MET A 47 4.14 4.42 -12.05
CA MET A 47 3.04 5.37 -12.23
C MET A 47 3.36 6.79 -11.79
N PHE A 48 3.87 6.98 -10.57
CA PHE A 48 4.23 8.28 -10.03
C PHE A 48 5.33 8.94 -10.87
N PRO A 49 6.40 8.24 -11.31
CA PRO A 49 7.34 8.78 -12.30
C PRO A 49 6.67 9.30 -13.58
N ARG A 50 5.77 8.51 -14.19
CA ARG A 50 5.02 8.94 -15.40
C ARG A 50 4.15 10.17 -15.11
N ALA A 51 3.42 10.18 -14.01
CA ALA A 51 2.57 11.30 -13.61
C ALA A 51 3.39 12.59 -13.39
N LEU A 52 4.54 12.50 -12.73
CA LEU A 52 5.44 13.64 -12.51
C LEU A 52 6.11 14.13 -13.78
N GLN A 53 6.39 13.25 -14.74
CA GLN A 53 6.87 13.65 -16.06
C GLN A 53 5.81 14.46 -16.82
N ALA A 54 4.53 14.06 -16.74
CA ALA A 54 3.43 14.77 -17.39
C ALA A 54 3.03 16.06 -16.64
N ARG A 55 3.08 16.05 -15.31
CA ARG A 55 2.63 17.11 -14.41
C ARG A 55 3.56 17.27 -13.20
N PRO A 56 4.70 17.97 -13.35
CA PRO A 56 5.67 18.17 -12.26
C PRO A 56 5.10 18.89 -11.02
N ASP A 57 4.03 19.65 -11.18
CA ASP A 57 3.32 20.35 -10.10
C ASP A 57 2.63 19.39 -9.10
N LEU A 58 2.47 18.12 -9.45
CA LEU A 58 1.95 17.08 -8.54
C LEU A 58 2.97 16.58 -7.52
N SER A 59 4.23 17.03 -7.57
CA SER A 59 5.31 16.55 -6.69
C SER A 59 4.97 16.56 -5.20
N ALA A 60 4.32 17.61 -4.69
CA ALA A 60 3.91 17.67 -3.29
C ALA A 60 2.82 16.63 -2.95
N LYS A 61 1.86 16.41 -3.87
CA LYS A 61 0.79 15.41 -3.70
C LYS A 61 1.35 14.00 -3.73
N VAL A 62 2.21 13.69 -4.71
CA VAL A 62 2.91 12.40 -4.82
C VAL A 62 3.74 12.14 -3.57
N SER A 63 4.47 13.13 -3.06
CA SER A 63 5.21 12.94 -1.81
C SER A 63 4.30 12.67 -0.61
N GLY A 64 3.05 13.16 -0.59
CA GLY A 64 2.05 12.82 0.42
C GLY A 64 1.59 11.37 0.32
N LEU A 65 1.25 10.92 -0.90
CA LEU A 65 0.87 9.53 -1.18
C LEU A 65 2.00 8.55 -0.79
N GLU A 66 3.25 8.88 -1.11
CA GLU A 66 4.42 8.08 -0.69
C GLU A 66 4.58 7.99 0.85
N MET A 67 4.14 9.00 1.61
CA MET A 67 4.13 8.96 3.09
C MET A 67 3.01 8.06 3.62
N GLU A 68 1.87 8.06 2.94
CA GLU A 68 0.75 7.14 3.23
C GLU A 68 1.15 5.69 2.91
N HIS A 69 1.86 5.45 1.80
CA HIS A 69 2.47 4.16 1.49
C HIS A 69 3.38 3.67 2.61
N ALA A 70 4.23 4.53 3.16
CA ALA A 70 5.08 4.18 4.29
C ALA A 70 4.28 3.80 5.53
N SER A 71 3.20 4.53 5.80
CA SER A 71 2.31 4.25 6.93
C SER A 71 1.61 2.89 6.76
N ILE A 72 1.05 2.63 5.58
CA ILE A 72 0.42 1.34 5.22
C ILE A 72 1.45 0.21 5.34
N TRP A 73 2.65 0.39 4.78
CA TRP A 73 3.72 -0.60 4.82
C TRP A 73 4.11 -0.98 6.25
N MET A 74 4.31 0.01 7.12
CA MET A 74 4.64 -0.22 8.52
C MET A 74 3.50 -0.89 9.29
N LEU A 75 2.24 -0.60 8.95
CA LEU A 75 1.09 -1.27 9.57
C LEU A 75 0.98 -2.73 9.14
N LEU A 76 1.24 -3.03 7.85
CA LEU A 76 1.35 -4.41 7.37
C LEU A 76 2.45 -5.18 8.12
N ASP A 77 3.64 -4.57 8.26
CA ASP A 77 4.75 -5.17 9.01
C ASP A 77 4.39 -5.43 10.49
N ARG A 78 3.59 -4.54 11.10
CA ARG A 78 3.13 -4.70 12.49
C ARG A 78 2.14 -5.86 12.64
N VAL A 79 1.15 -5.96 11.75
CA VAL A 79 0.20 -7.09 11.76
C VAL A 79 0.93 -8.40 11.52
N GLU A 80 1.82 -8.44 10.54
CA GLU A 80 2.65 -9.61 10.26
C GLU A 80 3.52 -10.00 11.47
N GLY A 81 4.08 -9.01 12.17
CA GLY A 81 4.82 -9.22 13.41
C GLY A 81 3.98 -9.81 14.54
N GLU A 82 2.72 -9.38 14.70
CA GLU A 82 1.80 -9.96 15.69
C GLU A 82 1.41 -11.39 15.36
N ILE A 83 1.11 -11.68 14.09
CA ILE A 83 0.82 -13.03 13.60
C ILE A 83 2.00 -13.96 13.89
N ARG A 84 3.24 -13.54 13.57
CA ARG A 84 4.45 -14.34 13.83
C ARG A 84 4.69 -14.63 15.32
N ARG A 85 4.27 -13.73 16.22
CA ARG A 85 4.36 -13.94 17.67
C ARG A 85 3.16 -14.66 18.27
N ASN A 86 2.12 -14.93 17.46
CA ASN A 86 0.82 -15.42 17.93
C ASN A 86 0.17 -14.47 18.97
N GLU A 87 0.36 -13.17 18.79
CA GLU A 87 -0.08 -12.09 19.71
C GLU A 87 -0.94 -11.06 18.97
N VAL A 88 -2.03 -11.50 18.33
CA VAL A 88 -2.87 -10.72 17.39
C VAL A 88 -3.76 -9.66 18.06
N VAL A 89 -3.33 -9.15 19.22
CA VAL A 89 -4.11 -8.26 20.10
C VAL A 89 -4.33 -6.89 19.48
N LYS A 90 -3.36 -6.35 18.74
CA LYS A 90 -3.43 -5.02 18.11
C LYS A 90 -3.69 -5.08 16.60
N ALA A 91 -3.64 -6.26 16.00
CA ALA A 91 -3.94 -6.49 14.60
C ALA A 91 -5.28 -5.88 14.17
N PRO A 92 -6.38 -5.95 14.95
CA PRO A 92 -7.63 -5.27 14.61
C PRO A 92 -7.46 -3.77 14.39
N LYS A 93 -6.73 -3.11 15.30
CA LYS A 93 -6.45 -1.68 15.23
C LYS A 93 -5.61 -1.35 13.99
N TYR A 94 -4.55 -2.12 13.72
CA TYR A 94 -3.67 -1.85 12.59
C TYR A 94 -4.38 -2.08 11.24
N VAL A 95 -5.21 -3.12 11.14
CA VAL A 95 -6.02 -3.38 9.93
C VAL A 95 -7.03 -2.27 9.70
N GLN A 96 -7.68 -1.78 10.75
CA GLN A 96 -8.60 -0.64 10.66
C GLN A 96 -7.86 0.63 10.19
N GLU A 97 -6.69 0.93 10.75
CA GLU A 97 -5.87 2.08 10.33
C GLU A 97 -5.46 1.98 8.85
N ILE A 98 -5.10 0.79 8.35
CA ILE A 98 -4.82 0.57 6.92
C ILE A 98 -6.06 0.89 6.07
N TYR A 99 -7.22 0.36 6.46
CA TYR A 99 -8.47 0.56 5.75
C TYR A 99 -8.86 2.05 5.66
N ASP A 100 -8.70 2.78 6.77
CA ASP A 100 -9.03 4.20 6.86
C ASP A 100 -8.11 5.06 6.00
N ILE A 101 -6.79 4.80 6.01
CA ILE A 101 -5.82 5.49 5.15
C ILE A 101 -6.20 5.27 3.68
N LEU A 102 -6.49 4.02 3.29
CA LEU A 102 -6.84 3.68 1.91
C LEU A 102 -8.07 4.42 1.39
N GLN A 103 -9.05 4.78 2.23
CA GLN A 103 -10.24 5.49 1.75
C GLN A 103 -9.90 6.86 1.14
N ALA A 104 -9.06 7.64 1.83
CA ALA A 104 -8.64 8.95 1.35
C ALA A 104 -7.58 8.85 0.26
N HIS A 105 -6.63 7.92 0.43
CA HIS A 105 -5.54 7.65 -0.50
C HIS A 105 -6.06 7.34 -1.91
N ASN A 106 -6.94 6.34 -2.03
CA ASN A 106 -7.48 5.89 -3.31
C ASN A 106 -8.18 7.04 -4.05
N VAL A 107 -8.97 7.87 -3.34
CA VAL A 107 -9.68 9.01 -3.94
C VAL A 107 -8.70 10.03 -4.49
N GLN A 108 -7.60 10.28 -3.78
CA GLN A 108 -6.59 11.22 -4.22
C GLN A 108 -5.86 10.73 -5.48
N GLU A 109 -5.50 9.46 -5.54
CA GLU A 109 -4.82 8.88 -6.70
C GLU A 109 -5.71 8.85 -7.94
N GLU A 110 -6.94 8.36 -7.79
CA GLU A 110 -7.91 8.27 -8.88
C GLU A 110 -8.26 9.64 -9.46
N LYS A 111 -8.28 10.68 -8.63
CA LYS A 111 -8.60 12.04 -9.04
C LYS A 111 -7.41 12.77 -9.65
N ASP A 112 -6.24 12.68 -9.03
CA ASP A 112 -5.12 13.56 -9.33
C ASP A 112 -4.00 12.88 -10.13
N VAL A 113 -3.75 11.59 -9.92
CA VAL A 113 -2.60 10.85 -10.49
C VAL A 113 -3.00 10.06 -11.73
N TYR A 114 -4.01 9.20 -11.62
CA TYR A 114 -4.38 8.26 -12.69
C TYR A 114 -4.76 8.95 -14.01
N PRO A 115 -5.45 10.11 -14.00
CA PRO A 115 -5.80 10.80 -15.24
C PRO A 115 -4.59 11.30 -16.05
N VAL A 116 -3.44 11.49 -15.40
CA VAL A 116 -2.24 12.05 -16.03
C VAL A 116 -1.12 11.03 -16.22
N ALA A 117 -1.15 9.91 -15.49
CA ALA A 117 -0.16 8.85 -15.64
C ALA A 117 -0.29 8.13 -17.00
N GLY A 118 -1.49 8.04 -17.56
CA GLY A 118 -1.77 7.32 -18.81
C GLY A 118 -2.24 5.89 -18.57
N THR A 119 -2.10 5.00 -19.56
CA THR A 119 -2.56 3.61 -19.45
C THR A 119 -1.63 2.79 -18.57
N ASP A 120 -2.22 2.09 -17.60
CA ASP A 120 -1.44 1.25 -16.68
C ASP A 120 -1.25 -0.17 -17.22
N PRO A 121 -0.05 -0.74 -17.06
CA PRO A 121 0.14 -2.16 -17.26
C PRO A 121 -0.63 -2.96 -16.18
N PRO A 122 -1.00 -4.22 -16.45
CA PRO A 122 -1.69 -5.04 -15.47
C PRO A 122 -0.87 -5.22 -14.19
N LEU A 123 -1.46 -5.11 -13.01
CA LEU A 123 -0.71 -5.23 -11.74
C LEU A 123 0.08 -6.55 -11.64
N ALA A 124 -0.41 -7.63 -12.27
CA ALA A 124 0.27 -8.92 -12.36
C ALA A 124 1.61 -8.90 -13.11
N SER A 125 1.93 -7.86 -13.90
CA SER A 125 3.24 -7.72 -14.54
C SER A 125 4.32 -7.23 -13.59
N PHE A 126 3.95 -6.72 -12.41
CA PHE A 126 4.90 -6.23 -11.43
C PHE A 126 5.31 -7.33 -10.44
N ARG A 127 6.62 -7.40 -10.18
CA ARG A 127 7.20 -8.24 -9.14
C ARG A 127 7.99 -7.34 -8.20
N VAL A 128 7.56 -7.29 -6.94
CA VAL A 128 8.29 -6.60 -5.88
C VAL A 128 9.63 -7.32 -5.68
N PRO A 129 10.78 -6.66 -5.87
CA PRO A 129 12.08 -7.27 -5.63
C PRO A 129 12.28 -7.63 -4.16
N ASP A 130 13.10 -8.65 -3.90
CA ASP A 130 13.46 -9.01 -2.53
C ASP A 130 14.17 -7.84 -1.83
N GLY A 131 13.75 -7.55 -0.59
CA GLY A 131 14.28 -6.43 0.20
C GLY A 131 13.83 -5.04 -0.27
N TRP A 132 12.96 -4.96 -1.28
CA TRP A 132 12.37 -3.69 -1.67
C TRP A 132 11.43 -3.18 -0.57
N VAL A 133 11.49 -1.87 -0.32
CA VAL A 133 10.57 -1.13 0.55
C VAL A 133 10.16 0.16 -0.14
N CYS A 134 9.01 0.70 0.25
CA CYS A 134 8.51 1.95 -0.31
C CYS A 134 9.50 3.11 -0.09
N ARG A 135 9.45 4.12 -0.96
CA ARG A 135 10.47 5.16 -1.13
C ARG A 135 10.82 5.85 0.19
N LYS A 136 9.82 6.19 1.00
CA LYS A 136 10.03 6.90 2.27
C LYS A 136 10.61 6.02 3.38
N LEU A 137 10.62 4.70 3.23
CA LEU A 137 11.27 3.76 4.15
C LEU A 137 12.68 3.36 3.71
N ARG A 138 13.10 3.71 2.49
CA ARG A 138 14.46 3.43 2.02
C ARG A 138 15.45 4.26 2.83
N ARG A 139 16.52 3.62 3.31
CA ARG A 139 17.65 4.35 3.88
C ARG A 139 18.26 5.21 2.77
N PRO A 140 18.57 6.49 3.02
CA PRO A 140 19.37 7.25 2.08
C PRO A 140 20.68 6.50 1.86
N ALA A 141 21.09 6.39 0.59
CA ALA A 141 22.41 5.85 0.27
C ALA A 141 23.43 6.64 1.10
N SER A 142 24.23 5.95 1.91
CA SER A 142 25.30 6.58 2.65
C SER A 142 26.18 7.30 1.65
N THR A 143 26.12 8.62 1.62
CA THR A 143 27.08 9.43 0.88
C THR A 143 28.42 9.17 1.57
N GLY A 144 29.24 8.31 0.95
CA GLY A 144 30.63 8.13 1.33
C GLY A 144 31.29 9.49 1.39
N HIS A 145 31.99 9.73 2.50
CA HIS A 145 32.76 10.95 2.75
C HIS A 145 33.85 11.15 1.69
#